data_AF-E6V6A3-F1
#
_entry.id   AF-E6V6A3-F1
#
_cell.length_a   1.000
_cell.length_b   1.000
_cell.length_c   1.000
_cell.angle_alpha   90.00
_cell.angle_beta   90.00
_cell.angle_gamma   90.00
#
_symmetry.space_group_name_H-M   'P 1'
#
loop_
_entity.id
_entity.type
_entity.pdbx_description
1 polymer ?
#
loop_
_entity_poly.entity_id
_entity_poly.type
_entity_poly.pdbx_seq_one_letter_code
_entity_poly.pdbx_strand_id
1 'polypeptide(L)'
;MPNIASILKAEISRVARKEVRAEIDILKKASANHRASIAALRRQVSALEKELRRAAKGSTRRAPAEDSDEAGEAGPKRRFSATRLAAHRSRLDLSAASYGKLVGVSGQTIYHWEQGKARPRAAQLEKLAAVRELGKHEVAERLEAA
;
A
#
# COMPACT_ATOMS: atom_id res chain seq x y z
N MET A 1 15.92 74.53 -26.98
CA MET A 1 16.01 73.60 -28.11
C MET A 1 16.08 72.18 -27.56
N PRO A 2 15.14 71.28 -27.88
CA PRO A 2 15.22 69.90 -27.40
C PRO A 2 16.47 69.20 -27.94
N ASN A 3 17.19 68.49 -27.06
CA ASN A 3 18.41 67.76 -27.40
C ASN A 3 18.05 66.45 -28.11
N ILE A 4 18.31 66.37 -29.42
CA ILE A 4 17.95 65.22 -30.26
C ILE A 4 18.57 63.92 -29.72
N ALA A 5 19.79 63.97 -29.19
CA ALA A 5 20.47 62.80 -28.65
C ALA A 5 19.79 62.25 -27.40
N SER A 6 19.17 63.10 -26.56
CA SER A 6 18.43 62.64 -25.38
C SER A 6 17.11 61.98 -25.77
N ILE A 7 16.42 62.52 -26.78
CA ILE A 7 15.18 61.93 -27.31
C ILE A 7 15.44 60.55 -27.93
N LEU A 8 16.49 60.43 -28.76
CA LEU A 8 16.88 59.14 -29.36
C LEU A 8 17.26 58.08 -28.33
N LYS A 9 18.04 58.44 -27.30
CA LYS A 9 18.37 57.52 -26.21
C LYS A 9 17.15 57.08 -25.42
N ALA A 10 16.21 57.98 -25.16
CA ALA A 10 14.95 57.66 -24.49
C ALA A 10 14.11 56.68 -25.31
N GLU A 11 14.05 56.90 -26.63
CA GLU A 11 13.30 56.05 -27.55
C GLU A 11 13.91 54.66 -27.71
N ILE A 12 15.24 54.56 -27.85
CA ILE A 12 15.97 53.28 -27.85
C ILE A 12 15.70 52.51 -26.55
N SER A 13 15.78 53.19 -25.40
CA SER A 13 15.51 52.58 -24.10
C SER A 13 14.06 52.12 -23.96
N ARG A 14 13.11 52.84 -24.55
CA ARG A 14 11.69 52.49 -24.56
C ARG A 14 11.44 51.24 -25.40
N VAL A 15 11.99 51.18 -26.61
CA VAL A 15 11.86 50.03 -27.51
C VAL A 15 12.57 48.80 -26.91
N ALA A 16 13.81 48.94 -26.45
CA ALA A 16 14.53 47.84 -25.80
C ALA A 16 13.77 47.24 -24.61
N ARG A 17 13.19 48.08 -23.75
CA ARG A 17 12.34 47.61 -22.64
C ARG A 17 11.06 46.92 -23.11
N LYS A 18 10.47 47.38 -24.21
CA LYS A 18 9.27 46.78 -24.80
C LYS A 18 9.57 45.38 -25.33
N GLU A 19 10.65 45.22 -26.10
CA GLU A 19 11.06 43.93 -26.65
C GLU A 19 11.43 42.93 -25.54
N VAL A 20 12.26 43.35 -24.58
CA VAL A 20 12.63 42.50 -23.43
C VAL A 20 11.39 42.06 -22.63
N ARG A 21 10.40 42.93 -22.47
CA ARG A 21 9.16 42.58 -21.77
C ARG A 21 8.34 41.56 -22.56
N ALA A 22 8.23 41.72 -23.87
CA ALA A 22 7.52 40.77 -24.73
C ALA A 22 8.13 39.37 -24.66
N GLU A 23 9.46 39.27 -24.72
CA GLU A 23 10.19 38.00 -24.61
C GLU A 23 10.02 37.34 -23.23
N ILE A 24 10.13 38.12 -22.15
CA ILE A 24 10.10 37.57 -20.77
C ILE A 24 8.67 37.26 -20.31
N ASP A 25 7.64 37.88 -20.88
CA ASP A 25 6.25 37.69 -20.42
C ASP A 25 5.77 36.25 -20.59
N ILE A 26 6.19 35.55 -21.65
CA ILE A 26 5.89 34.12 -21.83
C ILE A 26 6.55 33.28 -20.74
N LEU A 27 7.84 33.53 -20.47
CA LEU A 27 8.59 32.84 -19.42
C LEU A 27 8.01 33.09 -18.03
N LYS A 28 7.59 34.32 -17.73
CA LYS A 28 6.92 34.68 -16.47
C LYS A 28 5.61 33.91 -16.29
N LYS A 29 4.79 33.82 -17.34
CA LYS A 29 3.54 33.04 -17.32
C LYS A 29 3.83 31.55 -17.10
N ALA A 30 4.79 30.98 -17.83
CA ALA A 30 5.20 29.59 -17.65
C ALA A 30 5.69 29.33 -16.21
N SER A 31 6.54 30.19 -15.67
CA SER A 31 7.03 30.09 -14.29
C SER A 31 5.90 30.17 -13.25
N ALA A 32 4.93 31.06 -13.43
CA ALA A 32 3.75 31.15 -12.57
C ALA A 32 2.92 29.85 -12.62
N ASN A 33 2.67 29.31 -13.81
CA ASN A 33 1.96 28.06 -14.01
C ASN A 33 2.70 26.88 -13.37
N HIS A 34 4.02 26.77 -13.59
CA HIS A 34 4.83 25.72 -12.96
C HIS A 34 4.79 25.79 -11.44
N ARG A 35 4.90 26.99 -10.85
CA ARG A 35 4.78 27.15 -9.38
C ARG A 35 3.42 26.71 -8.86
N ALA A 36 2.34 27.03 -9.59
CA ALA A 36 1.00 26.58 -9.25
C ALA A 36 0.86 25.05 -9.34
N SER A 37 1.36 24.43 -10.41
CA SER A 37 1.36 22.98 -10.58
C SER A 37 2.18 22.28 -9.50
N ILE A 38 3.36 22.79 -9.15
CA ILE A 38 4.19 22.26 -8.05
C ILE A 38 3.43 22.33 -6.72
N ALA A 39 2.76 23.45 -6.44
CA ALA A 39 1.96 23.58 -5.22
C ALA A 39 0.79 22.59 -5.19
N ALA A 40 0.10 22.40 -6.32
CA ALA A 40 -0.99 21.43 -6.45
C ALA A 40 -0.49 19.99 -6.24
N LEU A 41 0.62 19.61 -6.88
CA LEU A 41 1.24 18.29 -6.71
C LEU A 41 1.69 18.05 -5.27
N ARG A 42 2.34 19.02 -4.62
CA ARG A 42 2.72 18.91 -3.20
C ARG A 42 1.51 18.70 -2.29
N ARG A 43 0.38 19.39 -2.57
CA ARG A 43 -0.88 19.17 -1.84
C ARG A 43 -1.42 17.76 -2.05
N GLN A 44 -1.45 17.29 -3.29
CA GLN A 44 -1.89 15.92 -3.63
C GLN A 44 -1.02 14.86 -2.95
N VAL A 45 0.32 14.99 -3.02
CA VAL A 45 1.25 14.10 -2.32
C VAL A 45 0.95 14.09 -0.82
N SER A 46 0.78 15.25 -0.19
CA SER A 46 0.46 15.32 1.24
C SER A 46 -0.90 14.68 1.60
N ALA A 47 -1.87 14.75 0.69
CA ALA A 47 -3.18 14.14 0.88
C ALA A 47 -3.10 12.61 0.76
N LEU A 48 -2.42 12.11 -0.27
CA LEU A 48 -2.17 10.69 -0.47
C LEU A 48 -1.35 10.09 0.68
N GLU A 49 -0.32 10.78 1.17
CA GLU A 49 0.44 10.34 2.34
C GLU A 49 -0.44 10.25 3.59
N LYS A 50 -1.38 11.18 3.79
CA LYS A 50 -2.36 11.12 4.88
C LYS A 50 -3.32 9.95 4.70
N GLU A 51 -3.80 9.70 3.49
CA GLU A 51 -4.65 8.56 3.17
C GLU A 51 -3.93 7.24 3.38
N LEU A 52 -2.68 7.11 2.94
CA LEU A 52 -1.83 5.95 3.21
C LEU A 52 -1.63 5.73 4.71
N ARG A 53 -1.36 6.79 5.48
CA ARG A 53 -1.29 6.69 6.95
C ARG A 53 -2.60 6.26 7.57
N ARG A 54 -3.74 6.77 7.07
CA ARG A 54 -5.09 6.36 7.51
C ARG A 54 -5.40 4.92 7.11
N ALA A 55 -5.00 4.47 5.93
CA ALA A 55 -5.18 3.10 5.46
C ALA A 55 -4.27 2.13 6.24
N ALA A 56 -3.03 2.51 6.51
CA ALA A 56 -2.12 1.74 7.38
C ALA A 56 -2.67 1.66 8.82
N LYS A 57 -3.16 2.79 9.36
CA LYS A 57 -3.77 2.84 10.70
C LYS A 57 -5.14 2.17 10.75
N GLY A 58 -5.88 2.21 9.65
CA GLY A 58 -7.16 1.54 9.44
C GLY A 58 -7.01 0.04 9.23
N SER A 59 -5.89 -0.42 8.66
CA SER A 59 -5.53 -1.84 8.58
C SER A 59 -5.24 -2.42 9.97
N THR A 60 -4.57 -1.66 10.86
CA THR A 60 -4.41 -2.07 12.27
C THR A 60 -5.68 -1.88 13.11
N ARG A 61 -6.68 -1.09 12.66
CA ARG A 61 -7.97 -0.91 13.37
C ARG A 61 -9.10 -1.77 12.79
N ARG A 62 -8.98 -2.27 11.55
CA ARG A 62 -9.87 -3.25 10.91
C ARG A 62 -9.50 -4.68 11.30
N ALA A 63 -9.28 -4.84 12.59
CA ALA A 63 -9.46 -6.06 13.34
C ALA A 63 -9.99 -5.61 14.70
N PRO A 64 -11.30 -5.34 14.77
CA PRO A 64 -12.19 -6.36 15.30
C PRO A 64 -13.43 -6.61 14.42
N ALA A 65 -13.99 -7.82 14.62
CA ALA A 65 -15.34 -8.31 14.25
C ALA A 65 -16.38 -7.18 14.07
N GLU A 66 -17.21 -7.14 13.04
CA GLU A 66 -18.27 -8.08 12.59
C GLU A 66 -18.42 -7.90 11.05
N ASP A 67 -18.76 -8.89 10.23
CA ASP A 67 -20.13 -9.41 10.09
C ASP A 67 -20.17 -10.91 9.81
N SER A 68 -21.16 -11.51 10.46
CA SER A 68 -21.69 -12.86 10.37
C SER A 68 -22.46 -13.09 9.06
N ASP A 69 -22.62 -14.37 8.74
CA ASP A 69 -23.66 -14.95 7.90
C ASP A 69 -23.69 -14.63 6.40
N GLU A 70 -23.04 -15.51 5.64
CA GLU A 70 -23.70 -16.09 4.48
C GLU A 70 -23.74 -17.62 4.65
N ALA A 71 -24.92 -18.09 5.04
CA ALA A 71 -25.32 -19.48 4.88
C ALA A 71 -25.79 -19.68 3.43
N GLY A 72 -25.09 -20.55 2.70
CA GLY A 72 -25.44 -21.06 1.36
C GLY A 72 -24.21 -20.98 0.45
N GLU A 73 -23.73 -21.98 -0.27
CA GLU A 73 -24.22 -23.31 -0.65
C GLU A 73 -23.01 -24.11 -1.21
N ALA A 74 -23.16 -25.44 -1.27
CA ALA A 74 -22.42 -26.42 -2.10
C ALA A 74 -20.92 -26.69 -1.85
N GLY A 75 -20.63 -27.79 -1.14
CA GLY A 75 -19.33 -28.48 -1.06
C GLY A 75 -19.10 -29.06 0.34
N PRO A 76 -18.40 -30.21 0.52
CA PRO A 76 -18.19 -30.78 1.86
C PRO A 76 -17.40 -29.78 2.69
N LYS A 77 -18.12 -29.05 3.56
CA LYS A 77 -17.60 -27.96 4.37
C LYS A 77 -16.42 -28.50 5.16
N ARG A 78 -15.18 -28.24 4.71
CA ARG A 78 -13.96 -28.54 5.46
C ARG A 78 -14.00 -27.68 6.71
N ARG A 79 -14.61 -28.19 7.78
CA ARG A 79 -14.83 -27.46 9.04
C ARG A 79 -13.47 -27.11 9.63
N PHE A 80 -13.19 -25.82 9.73
CA PHE A 80 -12.02 -25.33 10.44
C PHE A 80 -12.18 -25.53 11.94
N SER A 81 -11.13 -26.04 12.61
CA SER A 81 -11.08 -26.17 14.07
C SER A 81 -9.73 -25.65 14.56
N ALA A 82 -9.77 -24.63 15.41
CA ALA A 82 -8.61 -24.00 16.03
C ALA A 82 -7.77 -25.01 16.83
N THR A 83 -8.43 -25.86 17.61
CA THR A 83 -7.79 -26.93 18.40
C THR A 83 -7.07 -27.94 17.52
N ARG A 84 -7.66 -28.33 16.38
CA ARG A 84 -7.01 -29.26 15.44
C ARG A 84 -5.81 -28.64 14.75
N LEU A 85 -5.86 -27.34 14.45
CA LEU A 85 -4.72 -26.61 13.90
C LEU A 85 -3.53 -26.63 14.87
N ALA A 86 -3.78 -26.26 16.13
CA ALA A 86 -2.75 -26.26 17.18
C ALA A 86 -2.16 -27.66 17.39
N ALA A 87 -3.01 -28.69 17.47
CA ALA A 87 -2.59 -30.08 17.61
C ALA A 87 -1.78 -30.58 16.40
N HIS A 88 -2.12 -30.13 15.19
CA HIS A 88 -1.38 -30.47 13.98
C HIS A 88 0.03 -29.84 13.99
N ARG A 89 0.10 -28.55 14.35
CA ARG A 89 1.37 -27.84 14.47
C ARG A 89 2.27 -28.47 15.54
N SER A 90 1.72 -28.79 16.71
CA SER A 90 2.49 -29.44 17.78
C SER A 90 2.95 -30.84 17.37
N ARG A 91 2.15 -31.60 16.62
CA ARG A 91 2.55 -32.91 16.09
C ARG A 91 3.76 -32.81 15.14
N LEU A 92 3.84 -31.72 14.37
CA LEU A 92 4.96 -31.43 13.47
C LEU A 92 6.15 -30.75 14.17
N ASP A 93 6.02 -30.39 15.45
CA ASP A 93 7.03 -29.67 16.24
C ASP A 93 7.49 -28.35 15.59
N LEU A 94 6.55 -27.61 15.00
CA LEU A 94 6.84 -26.35 14.30
C LEU A 94 6.44 -25.14 15.12
N SER A 95 7.26 -24.09 15.02
CA SER A 95 6.85 -22.76 15.48
C SER A 95 5.67 -22.24 14.63
N ALA A 96 4.85 -21.34 15.20
CA ALA A 96 3.76 -20.72 14.44
C ALA A 96 4.28 -19.91 13.24
N ALA A 97 5.51 -19.36 13.33
CA ALA A 97 6.16 -18.66 12.24
C ALA A 97 6.52 -19.61 11.08
N SER A 98 7.15 -20.75 11.39
CA SER A 98 7.50 -21.77 10.39
C SER A 98 6.24 -22.37 9.76
N TYR A 99 5.22 -22.67 10.57
CA TYR A 99 3.92 -23.14 10.07
C TYR A 99 3.22 -22.08 9.20
N GLY A 100 3.34 -20.81 9.57
CA GLY A 100 2.86 -19.68 8.78
C GLY A 100 3.52 -19.58 7.41
N LYS A 101 4.85 -19.79 7.32
CA LYS A 101 5.59 -19.81 6.05
C LYS A 101 5.02 -20.84 5.08
N LEU A 102 4.74 -22.06 5.55
CA LEU A 102 4.16 -23.14 4.72
C LEU A 102 2.78 -22.78 4.15
N VAL A 103 2.00 -22.02 4.90
CA VAL A 103 0.65 -21.60 4.51
C VAL A 103 0.67 -20.26 3.74
N GLY A 104 1.80 -19.54 3.74
CA GLY A 104 1.94 -18.21 3.15
C GLY A 104 1.29 -17.09 3.97
N VAL A 105 1.28 -17.22 5.31
CA VAL A 105 0.76 -16.22 6.26
C VAL A 105 1.77 -15.93 7.36
N SER A 106 1.58 -14.82 8.09
CA SER A 106 2.43 -14.52 9.25
C SER A 106 2.18 -15.48 10.41
N GLY A 107 3.21 -15.75 11.23
CA GLY A 107 3.05 -16.57 12.43
C GLY A 107 2.03 -16.01 13.44
N GLN A 108 1.88 -14.69 13.50
CA GLN A 108 0.84 -14.04 14.30
C GLN A 108 -0.57 -14.43 13.85
N THR A 109 -0.79 -14.58 12.54
CA THR A 109 -2.08 -15.03 12.00
C THR A 109 -2.40 -16.45 12.44
N ILE A 110 -1.41 -17.34 12.45
CA ILE A 110 -1.55 -18.71 12.96
C ILE A 110 -1.95 -18.69 14.44
N TYR A 111 -1.30 -17.87 15.28
CA TYR A 111 -1.70 -17.73 16.68
C TYR A 111 -3.13 -17.21 16.85
N HIS A 112 -3.56 -16.24 16.05
CA HIS A 112 -4.93 -15.73 16.10
C HIS A 112 -5.96 -16.80 15.72
N TRP A 113 -5.62 -17.67 14.77
CA TRP A 113 -6.46 -18.81 14.38
C TRP A 113 -6.49 -19.90 15.45
N GLU A 114 -5.35 -20.24 16.06
CA GLU A 114 -5.26 -21.20 17.17
C GLU A 114 -6.01 -20.73 18.42
N GLN A 115 -6.00 -19.42 18.69
CA GLN A 115 -6.73 -18.79 19.78
C GLN A 115 -8.21 -18.54 19.45
N GLY A 116 -8.67 -18.84 18.24
CA GLY A 116 -10.04 -18.58 17.80
C GLY A 116 -10.39 -17.10 17.66
N LYS A 117 -9.42 -16.19 17.76
CA LYS A 117 -9.60 -14.74 17.60
C LYS A 117 -9.91 -14.34 16.15
N ALA A 118 -9.53 -15.16 15.18
CA ALA A 118 -9.82 -14.98 13.77
C ALA A 118 -10.10 -16.32 13.08
N ARG A 119 -10.80 -16.30 11.95
CA ARG A 119 -11.03 -17.48 11.10
C ARG A 119 -10.31 -17.35 9.75
N PRO A 120 -9.73 -18.43 9.21
CA PRO A 120 -9.14 -18.40 7.87
C PRO A 120 -10.21 -18.19 6.79
N ARG A 121 -9.88 -17.42 5.75
CA ARG A 121 -10.71 -17.27 4.54
C ARG A 121 -10.69 -18.56 3.70
N ALA A 122 -11.63 -18.71 2.76
CA ALA A 122 -11.73 -19.91 1.90
C ALA A 122 -10.40 -20.33 1.25
N ALA A 123 -9.70 -19.39 0.60
CA ALA A 123 -8.38 -19.66 0.00
C ALA A 123 -7.30 -20.07 1.02
N GLN A 124 -7.41 -19.63 2.28
CA GLN A 124 -6.48 -20.02 3.35
C GLN A 124 -6.84 -21.41 3.92
N LEU A 125 -8.12 -21.79 3.91
CA LEU A 125 -8.55 -23.13 4.29
C LEU A 125 -8.05 -24.19 3.31
N GLU A 126 -8.01 -23.88 2.01
CA GLU A 126 -7.40 -24.76 1.00
C GLU A 126 -5.91 -24.97 1.24
N LYS A 127 -5.16 -23.89 1.49
CA LYS A 127 -3.74 -23.97 1.83
C LYS A 127 -3.49 -24.75 3.12
N LEU A 128 -4.30 -24.52 4.16
CA LEU A 128 -4.23 -25.28 5.40
C LEU A 128 -4.51 -26.76 5.19
N ALA A 129 -5.45 -27.09 4.31
CA ALA A 129 -5.73 -28.48 4.00
C ALA A 129 -4.60 -29.14 3.22
N ALA A 130 -4.00 -28.43 2.25
CA ALA A 130 -2.81 -28.90 1.56
C ALA A 130 -1.65 -29.16 2.55
N VAL A 131 -1.42 -28.28 3.53
CA VAL A 131 -0.39 -28.48 4.56
C VAL A 131 -0.72 -29.63 5.52
N ARG A 132 -1.99 -29.97 5.72
CA ARG A 132 -2.42 -31.12 6.55
C ARG A 132 -2.20 -32.47 5.87
N GLU A 133 -2.13 -32.47 4.54
CA GLU A 133 -1.81 -33.66 3.75
C GLU A 133 -0.30 -33.92 3.70
N LEU A 134 0.54 -32.94 4.07
CA LEU A 134 2.00 -33.08 4.10
C LEU A 134 2.49 -33.85 5.32
N GLY A 135 3.45 -34.75 5.08
CA GLY A 135 4.19 -35.47 6.12
C GLY A 135 5.32 -34.61 6.74
N LYS A 136 5.83 -35.02 7.90
CA LYS A 136 6.96 -34.34 8.59
C LYS A 136 8.17 -34.10 7.68
N HIS A 137 8.49 -35.06 6.82
CA HIS A 137 9.62 -35.00 5.90
C HIS A 137 9.42 -33.95 4.80
N GLU A 138 8.26 -33.94 4.14
CA GLU A 138 7.93 -32.95 3.09
C GLU A 138 7.84 -31.53 3.63
N VAL A 139 7.42 -31.39 4.90
CA VAL A 139 7.37 -30.10 5.57
C VAL A 139 8.78 -29.55 5.82
N ALA A 140 9.74 -30.39 6.20
CA ALA A 140 11.13 -29.97 6.35
C ALA A 140 11.73 -29.50 5.01
N GLU A 141 11.51 -30.27 3.93
CA GLU A 141 11.99 -29.90 2.59
C GLU A 141 11.40 -28.57 2.10
N ARG A 142 10.10 -28.33 2.32
CA ARG A 142 9.46 -27.06 1.95
C ARG A 142 9.87 -25.87 2.81
N LEU A 143 10.37 -26.10 4.03
CA LEU A 143 10.90 -25.04 4.87
C LEU A 143 12.35 -24.69 4.53
N GLU A 144 13.14 -25.66 4.07
CA GLU A 144 14.50 -25.42 3.56
C GLU A 144 14.47 -24.70 2.19
N ALA A 145 13.44 -24.97 1.37
CA ALA A 145 13.26 -24.33 0.08
C ALA A 145 12.61 -22.93 0.12
N ALA A 146 12.20 -22.41 1.29
CA ALA A 146 11.39 -21.20 1.45
C ALA A 146 12.01 -20.12 2.36
#